data_AF-A0A818UMA0-F1
#
_entry.id   AF-A0A818UMA0-F1
#
_cell.length_a   1.000
_cell.length_b   1.000
_cell.length_c   1.000
_cell.angle_alpha   90.00
_cell.angle_beta   90.00
_cell.angle_gamma   90.00
#
_symmetry.space_group_name_H-M   'P 1'
#
loop_
_entity.id
_entity.type
_entity.pdbx_description
1 polymer ?
#
loop_
_entity_poly.entity_id
_entity_poly.type
_entity_poly.pdbx_seq_one_letter_code
_entity_poly.pdbx_strand_id
1 'polypeptide(L)'
;MKTLHLVVFHLIILSTISQSPDQLYDELFEAVQIQRLFSDSKTFCDAVPRTLGSNQILDLYRKEYNNPTFNLTSFIFNNFIIPNTTSIVHEKWTIEQHCHRLWPLLTRTTNHENFSSFIDVPYQFVIPGGRFREFYYWDTYFTMLGLIRSKEVQLIDNMLENFAYLIRTLGHIPNGNRYYYEGRSQPPFFSLMTELASKTDKYKDELEKEYQFWMDKRSIKLDDGSILNRYYDDLNARPRPEAYIEDVEIAHKKNNTDVYVHLRAAAESGWDFSSRWMEDEKDLSTIITTNILPVDLNCLLYHLELALNKKLQAENRRRAIHKYMWSDDLQFFTDYNFIRKKPTNRLTLAALYPLWLGIATKNQAQNVARQVESLFLRDGGVVTTISNQSTQQWDNPNGWAPLQYITYRALLKTPGYESLGETIRRRWMALNEKVFQDTGKMMEKYDVVNINQSAGGGEYKTQDGFGWTNGVYLEMLYDQQPISNTVLYRKTIFQISSLIFFIFISR
;
A
#
# COMPACT_ATOMS: atom_id res chain seq x y z
N MET A 1 60.14 13.25 -21.17
CA MET A 1 59.50 14.53 -20.74
C MET A 1 58.12 14.62 -21.37
N LYS A 2 57.07 14.63 -20.52
CA LYS A 2 55.76 15.33 -20.67
C LYS A 2 54.90 14.98 -21.92
N THR A 3 53.63 14.61 -21.87
CA THR A 3 52.56 14.82 -20.87
C THR A 3 51.40 13.87 -21.20
N LEU A 4 50.90 13.11 -20.22
CA LEU A 4 49.63 12.38 -20.30
C LEU A 4 48.50 13.36 -19.92
N HIS A 5 47.62 13.71 -20.84
CA HIS A 5 46.41 14.48 -20.51
C HIS A 5 45.30 13.51 -20.10
N LEU A 6 45.13 13.35 -18.79
CA LEU A 6 43.99 12.67 -18.19
C LEU A 6 42.83 13.68 -18.15
N VAL A 7 41.87 13.56 -19.05
CA VAL A 7 40.61 14.31 -18.97
C VAL A 7 39.71 13.56 -17.99
N VAL A 8 39.71 14.02 -16.73
CA VAL A 8 38.74 13.58 -15.73
C VAL A 8 37.44 14.35 -15.99
N PHE A 9 36.45 13.67 -16.56
CA PHE A 9 35.07 14.15 -16.54
C PHE A 9 34.57 14.12 -15.10
N HIS A 10 34.62 15.25 -14.41
CA HIS A 10 33.78 15.47 -13.24
C HIS A 10 32.35 15.67 -13.73
N LEU A 11 31.56 14.59 -13.72
CA LEU A 11 30.11 14.71 -13.65
C LEU A 11 29.78 15.39 -12.32
N ILE A 12 29.66 16.71 -12.34
CA ILE A 12 28.91 17.43 -11.33
C ILE A 12 27.47 16.97 -11.52
N ILE A 13 27.07 15.93 -10.79
CA ILE A 13 25.67 15.69 -10.52
C ILE A 13 25.24 16.92 -9.72
N LEU A 14 24.61 17.89 -10.38
CA LEU A 14 23.77 18.85 -9.69
C LEU A 14 22.79 18.00 -8.88
N SER A 15 23.03 17.89 -7.58
CA SER A 15 22.09 17.26 -6.66
C SER A 15 20.82 18.08 -6.76
N THR A 16 19.83 17.57 -7.48
CA THR A 16 18.47 18.07 -7.38
C THR A 16 18.09 17.94 -5.91
N ILE A 17 17.75 19.06 -5.28
CA ILE A 17 17.23 19.06 -3.91
C ILE A 17 15.81 18.49 -4.03
N SER A 18 15.73 17.17 -3.96
CA SER A 18 14.47 16.44 -3.98
C SER A 18 14.10 16.14 -2.52
N GLN A 19 13.07 16.83 -2.03
CA GLN A 19 12.64 16.86 -0.64
C GLN A 19 11.11 16.87 -0.58
N SER A 20 10.55 16.64 0.60
CA SER A 20 9.11 16.74 0.80
C SER A 20 8.63 18.20 0.67
N PRO A 21 7.39 18.46 0.20
CA PRO A 21 6.89 19.82 -0.01
C PRO A 21 6.90 20.72 1.24
N ASP A 22 6.67 20.15 2.42
CA ASP A 22 6.75 20.85 3.70
C ASP A 22 8.18 21.31 4.02
N GLN A 23 9.19 20.60 3.55
CA GLN A 23 10.60 21.02 3.67
C GLN A 23 10.97 22.06 2.62
N LEU A 24 10.43 21.93 1.40
CA LEU A 24 10.76 22.83 0.28
C LEU A 24 10.14 24.23 0.43
N TYR A 25 8.92 24.31 0.99
CA TYR A 25 8.14 25.55 1.01
C TYR A 25 7.81 26.06 2.42
N ASP A 26 8.21 25.34 3.49
CA ASP A 26 8.19 25.81 4.88
C ASP A 26 6.89 26.56 5.26
N GLU A 27 6.95 27.84 5.63
CA GLU A 27 5.77 28.61 6.06
C GLU A 27 4.72 28.82 4.95
N LEU A 28 5.11 28.76 3.66
CA LEU A 28 4.16 28.81 2.56
C LEU A 28 3.34 27.52 2.52
N PHE A 29 3.97 26.37 2.76
CA PHE A 29 3.26 25.09 2.83
C PHE A 29 2.23 25.10 3.95
N GLU A 30 2.65 25.49 5.15
CA GLU A 30 1.76 25.58 6.31
C GLU A 30 0.59 26.53 6.05
N ALA A 31 0.85 27.72 5.48
CA ALA A 31 -0.20 28.69 5.17
C ALA A 31 -1.25 28.14 4.19
N VAL A 32 -0.82 27.40 3.16
CA VAL A 32 -1.74 26.78 2.18
C VAL A 32 -2.62 25.72 2.83
N GLN A 33 -2.03 24.89 3.70
CA GLN A 33 -2.75 23.80 4.38
C GLN A 33 -3.73 24.34 5.43
N ILE A 34 -3.30 25.26 6.30
CA ILE A 34 -4.13 25.83 7.37
C ILE A 34 -5.30 26.65 6.80
N GLN A 35 -5.07 27.40 5.72
CA GLN A 35 -6.15 28.16 5.07
C GLN A 35 -7.09 27.27 4.24
N ARG A 36 -6.84 25.95 4.17
CA ARG A 36 -7.65 24.97 3.44
C ARG A 36 -7.91 25.42 1.99
N LEU A 37 -6.86 25.91 1.34
CA LEU A 37 -6.95 26.47 -0.01
C LEU A 37 -7.54 25.46 -1.01
N PHE A 38 -7.24 24.18 -0.79
CA PHE A 38 -7.80 23.06 -1.52
C PHE A 38 -8.62 22.18 -0.57
N SER A 39 -9.66 21.52 -1.10
CA SER A 39 -10.52 20.61 -0.32
C SER A 39 -9.85 19.28 0.04
N ASP A 40 -8.68 18.99 -0.52
CA ASP A 40 -7.85 17.81 -0.25
C ASP A 40 -6.42 18.28 -0.04
N SER A 41 -5.88 18.08 1.17
CA SER A 41 -4.54 18.48 1.62
C SER A 41 -3.43 17.96 0.70
N LYS A 42 -3.64 16.80 0.06
CA LYS A 42 -2.68 16.22 -0.90
C LYS A 42 -2.56 17.02 -2.20
N THR A 43 -3.53 17.87 -2.53
CA THR A 43 -3.50 18.67 -3.77
C THR A 43 -2.25 19.53 -3.87
N PHE A 44 -1.88 20.22 -2.78
CA PHE A 44 -0.70 21.07 -2.78
C PHE A 44 0.61 20.28 -2.66
N CYS A 45 0.59 19.13 -2.00
CA CYS A 45 1.76 18.23 -1.93
C CYS A 45 2.20 17.70 -3.31
N ASP A 46 1.26 17.63 -4.24
CA ASP A 46 1.47 17.15 -5.60
C ASP A 46 1.61 18.30 -6.61
N ALA A 47 1.57 19.55 -6.15
CA ALA A 47 1.77 20.71 -7.01
C ALA A 47 3.25 20.86 -7.38
N VAL A 48 3.50 21.27 -8.63
CA VAL A 48 4.86 21.45 -9.16
C VAL A 48 5.09 22.93 -9.47
N PRO A 49 6.23 23.52 -9.12
CA PRO A 49 6.57 24.88 -9.53
C PRO A 49 6.52 25.07 -11.05
N ARG A 50 6.03 26.23 -11.49
CA ARG A 50 5.98 26.55 -12.93
C ARG A 50 7.35 26.85 -13.51
N THR A 51 8.07 27.79 -12.90
CA THR A 51 9.32 28.35 -13.45
C THR A 51 10.38 28.61 -12.39
N LEU A 52 9.98 29.12 -11.23
CA LEU A 52 10.88 29.46 -10.14
C LEU A 52 11.27 28.21 -9.33
N GLY A 53 12.50 28.20 -8.80
CA GLY A 53 12.92 27.20 -7.81
C GLY A 53 12.29 27.43 -6.45
N SER A 54 12.32 26.40 -5.58
CA SER A 54 11.67 26.44 -4.25
C SER A 54 12.04 27.65 -3.41
N ASN A 55 13.35 27.93 -3.25
CA ASN A 55 13.83 29.08 -2.47
C ASN A 55 13.37 30.41 -3.07
N GLN A 56 13.31 30.52 -4.40
CA GLN A 56 12.87 31.75 -5.07
C GLN A 56 11.38 32.02 -4.83
N ILE A 57 10.55 30.97 -4.85
CA ILE A 57 9.12 31.07 -4.53
C ILE A 57 8.94 31.46 -3.07
N LEU A 58 9.70 30.85 -2.16
CA LEU A 58 9.61 31.14 -0.73
C LEU A 58 10.04 32.58 -0.41
N ASP A 59 11.13 33.06 -1.02
CA ASP A 59 11.56 34.46 -0.89
C ASP A 59 10.55 35.44 -1.49
N LEU A 60 9.88 35.07 -2.58
CA LEU A 60 8.80 35.87 -3.16
C LEU A 60 7.61 35.94 -2.21
N TYR A 61 7.19 34.81 -1.66
CA TYR A 61 6.14 34.76 -0.65
C TYR A 61 6.47 35.64 0.55
N ARG A 62 7.68 35.52 1.11
CA ARG A 62 8.19 36.31 2.24
C ARG A 62 8.17 37.83 1.99
N LYS A 63 8.33 38.26 0.74
CA LYS A 63 8.25 39.68 0.35
C LYS A 63 6.82 40.17 0.21
N GLU A 64 5.91 39.30 -0.23
CA GLU A 64 4.55 39.69 -0.60
C GLU A 64 3.52 39.47 0.53
N TYR A 65 3.72 38.51 1.44
CA TYR A 65 2.67 38.06 2.36
C TYR A 65 2.15 39.14 3.34
N ASN A 66 2.97 40.13 3.66
CA ASN A 66 2.58 41.27 4.52
C ASN A 66 1.89 42.41 3.75
N ASN A 67 1.80 42.33 2.42
CA ASN A 67 1.11 43.34 1.62
C ASN A 67 -0.42 43.22 1.85
N PRO A 68 -1.14 44.31 2.19
CA PRO A 68 -2.59 44.29 2.38
C PRO A 68 -3.39 43.76 1.18
N THR A 69 -2.85 43.80 -0.04
CA THR A 69 -3.49 43.28 -1.25
C THR A 69 -3.07 41.85 -1.60
N PHE A 70 -2.24 41.20 -0.78
CA PHE A 70 -1.78 39.84 -1.04
C PHE A 70 -2.95 38.85 -0.99
N ASN A 71 -2.96 37.93 -1.96
CA ASN A 71 -3.94 36.84 -2.02
C ASN A 71 -3.21 35.52 -2.24
N LEU A 72 -3.26 34.64 -1.24
CA LEU A 72 -2.56 33.35 -1.27
C LEU A 72 -3.04 32.47 -2.44
N THR A 73 -4.34 32.44 -2.73
CA THR A 73 -4.89 31.70 -3.86
C THR A 73 -4.25 32.12 -5.18
N SER A 74 -4.27 33.42 -5.50
CA SER A 74 -3.65 33.95 -6.70
C SER A 74 -2.15 33.68 -6.74
N PHE A 75 -1.46 33.83 -5.60
CA PHE A 75 -0.04 33.52 -5.50
C PHE A 75 0.26 32.06 -5.86
N ILE A 76 -0.52 31.11 -5.33
CA ILE A 76 -0.34 29.68 -5.62
C ILE A 76 -0.61 29.36 -7.09
N PHE A 77 -1.72 29.82 -7.67
CA PHE A 77 -2.04 29.53 -9.08
C PHE A 77 -1.04 30.17 -10.07
N ASN A 78 -0.44 31.31 -9.70
CA ASN A 78 0.58 31.99 -10.49
C ASN A 78 1.94 31.29 -10.45
N ASN A 79 2.28 30.61 -9.35
CA ASN A 79 3.60 30.01 -9.15
C ASN A 79 3.63 28.48 -9.33
N PHE A 80 2.49 27.80 -9.20
CA PHE A 80 2.40 26.34 -9.23
C PHE A 80 1.45 25.82 -10.32
N ILE A 81 1.78 24.64 -10.82
CA ILE A 81 0.91 23.77 -11.60
C ILE A 81 0.19 22.86 -10.61
N ILE A 82 -1.13 23.00 -10.54
CA ILE A 82 -1.97 22.20 -9.66
C ILE A 82 -2.34 20.89 -10.38
N PRO A 83 -2.22 19.72 -9.72
CA PRO A 83 -2.52 18.45 -10.36
C PRO A 83 -4.00 18.34 -10.72
N ASN A 84 -4.28 17.86 -11.94
CA ASN A 84 -5.64 17.53 -12.37
C ASN A 84 -5.95 16.07 -12.05
N THR A 85 -7.17 15.80 -11.60
CA THR A 85 -7.70 14.43 -11.52
C THR A 85 -8.13 13.98 -12.92
N THR A 86 -7.59 12.87 -13.39
CA THR A 86 -8.00 12.28 -14.68
C THR A 86 -9.36 11.61 -14.48
N SER A 87 -10.40 12.12 -15.15
CA SER A 87 -11.69 11.43 -15.23
C SER A 87 -11.58 10.25 -16.19
N ILE A 88 -11.88 9.05 -15.71
CA ILE A 88 -11.95 7.84 -16.54
C ILE A 88 -13.20 7.94 -17.42
N VAL A 89 -13.05 7.74 -18.73
CA VAL A 89 -14.14 7.82 -19.72
C VAL A 89 -15.12 6.68 -19.50
N HIS A 90 -16.42 7.01 -19.47
CA HIS A 90 -17.51 6.04 -19.38
C HIS A 90 -17.83 5.46 -20.76
N GLU A 91 -17.25 4.30 -21.08
CA GLU A 91 -17.67 3.47 -22.20
C GLU A 91 -18.64 2.36 -21.73
N LYS A 92 -19.49 1.86 -22.64
CA LYS A 92 -20.44 0.76 -22.37
C LYS A 92 -19.74 -0.61 -22.36
N TRP A 93 -18.74 -0.77 -21.49
CA TRP A 93 -18.02 -2.04 -21.32
C TRP A 93 -18.74 -2.94 -20.31
N THR A 94 -18.58 -4.26 -20.43
CA THR A 94 -18.81 -5.15 -19.28
C THR A 94 -17.75 -4.86 -18.21
N ILE A 95 -18.02 -5.22 -16.95
CA ILE A 95 -17.06 -5.06 -15.85
C ILE A 95 -15.72 -5.75 -16.14
N GLU A 96 -15.73 -6.92 -16.78
CA GLU A 96 -14.52 -7.64 -17.21
C GLU A 96 -13.74 -6.84 -18.26
N GLN A 97 -14.43 -6.37 -19.31
CA GLN A 97 -13.81 -5.53 -20.35
C GLN A 97 -13.24 -4.24 -19.75
N HIS A 98 -13.96 -3.63 -18.80
CA HIS A 98 -13.50 -2.44 -18.09
C HIS A 98 -12.21 -2.70 -17.33
N CYS A 99 -12.14 -3.76 -16.53
CA CYS A 99 -10.93 -4.09 -15.78
C CYS A 99 -9.72 -4.29 -16.69
N HIS A 100 -9.85 -5.03 -17.80
CA HIS A 100 -8.76 -5.23 -18.76
C HIS A 100 -8.34 -3.94 -19.48
N ARG A 101 -9.29 -3.07 -19.83
CA ARG A 101 -9.03 -1.85 -20.60
C ARG A 101 -8.54 -0.68 -19.74
N LEU A 102 -8.67 -0.78 -18.42
CA LEU A 102 -8.26 0.30 -17.53
C LEU A 102 -6.75 0.34 -17.28
N TRP A 103 -6.01 -0.75 -17.49
CA TRP A 103 -4.57 -0.78 -17.19
C TRP A 103 -3.77 0.30 -17.89
N PRO A 104 -3.91 0.55 -19.21
CA PRO A 104 -3.22 1.66 -19.87
C PRO A 104 -3.62 3.03 -19.29
N LEU A 105 -4.87 3.19 -18.86
CA LEU A 105 -5.38 4.45 -18.28
C LEU A 105 -4.88 4.70 -16.85
N LEU A 106 -4.51 3.65 -16.12
CA LEU A 106 -3.88 3.73 -14.80
C LEU A 106 -2.34 3.66 -14.88
N THR A 107 -1.77 3.38 -16.05
CA THR A 107 -0.32 3.32 -16.21
C THR A 107 0.27 4.73 -16.28
N ARG A 108 1.34 4.96 -15.54
CA ARG A 108 2.09 6.21 -15.48
C ARG A 108 3.58 5.94 -15.65
N THR A 109 4.32 6.98 -16.01
CA THR A 109 5.78 7.06 -15.95
C THR A 109 6.15 8.26 -15.10
N THR A 110 7.29 8.21 -14.42
CA THR A 110 7.87 9.43 -13.85
C THR A 110 8.61 10.18 -14.94
N ASN A 111 8.35 11.49 -15.05
CA ASN A 111 9.20 12.40 -15.79
C ASN A 111 10.04 13.16 -14.77
N HIS A 112 11.34 13.31 -15.03
CA HIS A 112 12.21 14.13 -14.20
C HIS A 112 11.74 15.59 -14.24
N GLU A 113 10.96 15.99 -13.24
CA GLU A 113 10.49 17.36 -13.03
C GLU A 113 11.14 17.96 -11.79
N ASN A 114 11.86 19.06 -11.95
CA ASN A 114 12.53 19.74 -10.83
C ASN A 114 11.52 20.14 -9.76
N PHE A 115 11.86 19.89 -8.48
CA PHE A 115 11.05 20.23 -7.31
C PHE A 115 9.67 19.53 -7.26
N SER A 116 9.48 18.49 -8.07
CA SER A 116 8.37 17.57 -7.92
C SER A 116 8.53 16.75 -6.64
N SER A 117 7.40 16.44 -6.00
CA SER A 117 7.40 15.52 -4.86
C SER A 117 7.54 14.05 -5.28
N PHE A 118 7.56 13.73 -6.58
CA PHE A 118 7.79 12.37 -7.07
C PHE A 118 9.22 11.89 -6.83
N ILE A 119 9.34 10.64 -6.39
CA ILE A 119 10.58 9.88 -6.45
C ILE A 119 10.61 9.19 -7.82
N ASP A 120 11.62 9.51 -8.62
CA ASP A 120 11.78 8.95 -9.96
C ASP A 120 12.05 7.45 -9.93
N VAL A 121 11.44 6.72 -10.88
CA VAL A 121 11.64 5.28 -11.08
C VAL A 121 11.90 4.98 -12.55
N PRO A 122 12.66 3.91 -12.87
CA PRO A 122 13.16 3.69 -14.22
C PRO A 122 12.09 3.23 -15.24
N TYR A 123 10.96 2.69 -14.80
CA TYR A 123 9.95 2.11 -15.68
C TYR A 123 8.52 2.57 -15.37
N GLN A 124 7.60 2.30 -16.30
CA GLN A 124 6.17 2.53 -16.09
C GLN A 124 5.59 1.68 -14.95
N PHE A 125 4.56 2.20 -14.28
CA PHE A 125 3.87 1.55 -13.16
C PHE A 125 2.37 1.84 -13.21
N VAL A 126 1.58 1.03 -12.50
CA VAL A 126 0.13 1.23 -12.36
C VAL A 126 -0.15 1.97 -11.05
N ILE A 127 -0.99 3.01 -11.12
CA ILE A 127 -1.50 3.72 -9.93
C ILE A 127 -2.85 3.12 -9.50
N PRO A 128 -3.28 3.32 -8.23
CA PRO A 128 -4.60 2.86 -7.81
C PRO A 128 -5.75 3.55 -8.55
N GLY A 129 -5.73 4.88 -8.66
CA GLY A 129 -6.80 5.67 -9.31
C GLY A 129 -7.22 6.91 -8.52
N GLY A 130 -7.93 7.84 -9.17
CA GLY A 130 -8.41 9.08 -8.52
C GLY A 130 -7.29 9.99 -8.02
N ARG A 131 -7.32 10.32 -6.72
CA ARG A 131 -6.30 11.15 -6.03
C ARG A 131 -4.93 10.48 -5.90
N PHE A 132 -4.90 9.15 -5.98
CA PHE A 132 -3.69 8.33 -5.86
C PHE A 132 -2.96 8.32 -7.19
N ARG A 133 -2.05 9.29 -7.37
CA ARG A 133 -1.34 9.58 -8.62
C ARG A 133 0.06 8.98 -8.69
N GLU A 134 0.44 8.25 -7.66
CA GLU A 134 1.69 7.53 -7.47
C GLU A 134 1.37 6.03 -7.34
N PHE A 135 2.35 5.14 -7.57
CA PHE A 135 2.12 3.74 -7.22
C PHE A 135 2.27 3.56 -5.71
N TYR A 136 1.45 2.66 -5.17
CA TYR A 136 1.44 2.29 -3.76
C TYR A 136 1.97 0.86 -3.62
N TYR A 137 2.69 0.61 -2.54
CA TYR A 137 3.44 -0.64 -2.38
C TYR A 137 2.51 -1.85 -2.34
N TRP A 138 1.70 -2.03 -1.30
CA TRP A 138 0.92 -3.27 -1.15
C TRP A 138 -0.24 -3.39 -2.16
N ASP A 139 -0.82 -2.27 -2.62
CA ASP A 139 -1.82 -2.21 -3.70
C ASP A 139 -1.33 -2.90 -4.96
N THR A 140 -0.03 -2.79 -5.24
CA THR A 140 0.57 -3.34 -6.45
C THR A 140 0.48 -4.86 -6.48
N TYR A 141 0.52 -5.55 -5.34
CA TYR A 141 0.38 -7.02 -5.32
C TYR A 141 -1.00 -7.44 -5.83
N PHE A 142 -2.06 -6.79 -5.32
CA PHE A 142 -3.42 -7.09 -5.72
C PHE A 142 -3.71 -6.65 -7.16
N THR A 143 -3.10 -5.56 -7.60
CA THR A 143 -3.12 -5.12 -9.00
C THR A 143 -2.44 -6.14 -9.92
N MET A 144 -1.29 -6.69 -9.52
CA MET A 144 -0.56 -7.72 -10.26
C MET A 144 -1.38 -8.98 -10.51
N LEU A 145 -2.27 -9.36 -9.57
CA LEU A 145 -3.21 -10.47 -9.79
C LEU A 145 -4.04 -10.27 -11.07
N GLY A 146 -4.57 -9.06 -11.27
CA GLY A 146 -5.31 -8.72 -12.49
C GLY A 146 -4.44 -8.63 -13.72
N LEU A 147 -3.25 -8.02 -13.61
CA LEU A 147 -2.31 -7.90 -14.72
C LEU A 147 -1.88 -9.28 -15.25
N ILE A 148 -1.75 -10.29 -14.39
CA ILE A 148 -1.47 -11.67 -14.81
C ILE A 148 -2.64 -12.21 -15.64
N ARG A 149 -3.88 -11.97 -15.22
CA ARG A 149 -5.08 -12.37 -15.98
C ARG A 149 -5.20 -11.62 -17.31
N SER A 150 -4.72 -10.37 -17.35
CA SER A 150 -4.62 -9.56 -18.56
C SER A 150 -3.37 -9.86 -19.42
N LYS A 151 -2.47 -10.74 -18.95
CA LYS A 151 -1.20 -11.09 -19.61
C LYS A 151 -0.24 -9.92 -19.81
N GLU A 152 -0.29 -8.93 -18.92
CA GLU A 152 0.53 -7.71 -18.92
C GLU A 152 1.93 -7.97 -18.32
N VAL A 153 2.64 -8.98 -18.84
CA VAL A 153 3.92 -9.47 -18.29
C VAL A 153 4.98 -8.38 -18.22
N GLN A 154 5.10 -7.55 -19.26
CA GLN A 154 6.10 -6.47 -19.27
C GLN A 154 5.81 -5.41 -18.19
N LEU A 155 4.54 -5.11 -17.91
CA LEU A 155 4.16 -4.14 -16.90
C LEU A 155 4.45 -4.67 -15.49
N ILE A 156 4.21 -5.96 -15.26
CA ILE A 156 4.62 -6.64 -14.02
C ILE A 156 6.14 -6.54 -13.82
N ASP A 157 6.90 -6.83 -14.87
CA ASP A 157 8.37 -6.80 -14.83
C ASP A 157 8.90 -5.39 -14.49
N ASN A 158 8.29 -4.38 -15.09
CA ASN A 158 8.60 -2.98 -14.85
C ASN A 158 8.34 -2.58 -13.40
N MET A 159 7.19 -2.96 -12.83
CA MET A 159 6.84 -2.62 -11.44
C MET A 159 7.75 -3.33 -10.43
N LEU A 160 8.09 -4.61 -10.65
CA LEU A 160 9.04 -5.34 -9.81
C LEU A 160 10.43 -4.67 -9.85
N GLU A 161 10.88 -4.23 -11.02
CA GLU A 161 12.16 -3.55 -11.15
C GLU A 161 12.14 -2.14 -10.54
N ASN A 162 11.00 -1.44 -10.56
CA ASN A 162 10.85 -0.16 -9.85
C ASN A 162 10.95 -0.35 -8.33
N PHE A 163 10.33 -1.37 -7.75
CA PHE A 163 10.50 -1.68 -6.32
C PHE A 163 11.93 -2.05 -5.98
N ALA A 164 12.55 -2.92 -6.79
CA ALA A 164 13.96 -3.27 -6.63
C ALA A 164 14.87 -2.05 -6.70
N TYR A 165 14.60 -1.13 -7.63
CA TYR A 165 15.29 0.16 -7.73
C TYR A 165 15.17 0.97 -6.45
N LEU A 166 13.95 1.14 -5.92
CA LEU A 166 13.71 1.89 -4.68
C LEU A 166 14.42 1.25 -3.47
N ILE A 167 14.43 -0.08 -3.37
CA ILE A 167 15.21 -0.77 -2.33
C ILE A 167 16.71 -0.47 -2.48
N ARG A 168 17.24 -0.47 -3.71
CA ARG A 168 18.66 -0.20 -3.94
C ARG A 168 19.04 1.25 -3.66
N THR A 169 18.15 2.21 -3.89
CA THR A 169 18.44 3.65 -3.76
C THR A 169 18.04 4.24 -2.41
N LEU A 170 16.94 3.79 -1.82
CA LEU A 170 16.38 4.29 -0.56
C LEU A 170 16.51 3.30 0.62
N GLY A 171 16.94 2.06 0.34
CA GLY A 171 17.05 0.99 1.34
C GLY A 171 15.73 0.30 1.70
N HIS A 172 14.60 0.79 1.20
CA HIS A 172 13.27 0.22 1.41
C HIS A 172 12.30 0.67 0.31
N ILE A 173 11.10 0.08 0.29
CA ILE A 173 10.01 0.55 -0.56
C ILE A 173 9.18 1.54 0.27
N PRO A 174 9.10 2.83 -0.10
CA PRO A 174 8.23 3.80 0.57
C PRO A 174 6.75 3.47 0.33
N ASN A 175 5.85 4.04 1.14
CA ASN A 175 4.39 3.87 1.01
C ASN A 175 3.90 4.04 -0.45
N GLY A 176 4.36 5.11 -1.09
CA GLY A 176 4.34 5.30 -2.53
C GLY A 176 5.55 6.13 -2.98
N ASN A 177 5.74 6.32 -4.29
CA ASN A 177 6.92 7.01 -4.81
C ASN A 177 6.85 8.55 -4.71
N ARG A 178 6.69 9.06 -3.48
CA ARG A 178 6.68 10.49 -3.17
C ARG A 178 7.60 10.78 -1.98
N TYR A 179 8.29 11.93 -1.97
CA TYR A 179 9.23 12.28 -0.90
C TYR A 179 8.56 12.44 0.47
N TYR A 180 7.30 12.87 0.54
CA TYR A 180 6.56 12.91 1.82
C TYR A 180 6.18 11.51 2.37
N TYR A 181 6.48 10.44 1.62
CA TYR A 181 6.36 9.04 2.04
C TYR A 181 7.70 8.41 2.43
N GLU A 182 8.84 9.08 2.26
CA GLU A 182 10.18 8.48 2.43
C GLU A 182 10.48 7.92 3.83
N GLY A 183 9.77 8.39 4.85
CA GLY A 183 9.95 7.95 6.24
C GLY A 183 9.26 6.62 6.57
N ARG A 184 8.36 6.14 5.71
CA ARG A 184 7.52 4.96 5.96
C ARG A 184 7.37 4.07 4.74
N SER A 185 7.27 2.79 4.98
CA SER A 185 6.95 1.78 3.98
C SER A 185 5.43 1.58 3.85
N GLN A 186 5.03 0.36 3.53
CA GLN A 186 3.67 -0.19 3.59
C GLN A 186 3.78 -1.69 3.94
N PRO A 187 2.68 -2.46 4.07
CA PRO A 187 2.79 -3.90 4.31
C PRO A 187 3.73 -4.59 3.31
N PRO A 188 4.70 -5.42 3.75
CA PRO A 188 5.80 -5.88 2.89
C PRO A 188 5.41 -7.04 1.97
N PHE A 189 4.80 -6.69 0.84
CA PHE A 189 4.31 -7.65 -0.16
C PHE A 189 5.32 -7.99 -1.26
N PHE A 190 6.53 -7.41 -1.30
CA PHE A 190 7.48 -7.61 -2.40
C PHE A 190 7.88 -9.08 -2.54
N SER A 191 8.11 -9.81 -1.43
CA SER A 191 8.35 -11.27 -1.49
C SER A 191 7.20 -12.05 -2.14
N LEU A 192 5.96 -11.68 -1.84
CA LEU A 192 4.76 -12.27 -2.45
C LEU A 192 4.63 -11.89 -3.92
N MET A 193 4.97 -10.66 -4.31
CA MET A 193 4.99 -10.22 -5.70
C MET A 193 6.03 -10.97 -6.52
N THR A 194 7.24 -11.14 -5.98
CA THR A 194 8.31 -11.89 -6.64
C THR A 194 7.98 -13.37 -6.74
N GLU A 195 7.34 -13.96 -5.72
CA GLU A 195 6.85 -15.34 -5.79
C GLU A 195 5.77 -15.48 -6.86
N LEU A 196 4.78 -14.59 -6.87
CA LEU A 196 3.68 -14.56 -7.83
C LEU A 196 4.19 -14.49 -9.27
N ALA A 197 5.27 -13.74 -9.51
CA ALA A 197 5.92 -13.62 -10.82
C ALA A 197 6.99 -14.70 -11.10
N SER A 198 7.23 -15.64 -10.18
CA SER A 198 8.32 -16.64 -10.26
C SER A 198 9.72 -16.02 -10.42
N LYS A 199 9.99 -14.95 -9.67
CA LYS A 199 11.21 -14.12 -9.74
C LYS A 199 11.91 -13.93 -8.39
N THR A 200 11.56 -14.70 -7.36
CA THR A 200 12.19 -14.61 -6.04
C THR A 200 13.72 -14.70 -6.11
N ASP A 201 14.27 -15.65 -6.88
CA ASP A 201 15.73 -15.79 -7.02
C ASP A 201 16.38 -14.58 -7.72
N LYS A 202 15.68 -13.94 -8.66
CA LYS A 202 16.19 -12.74 -9.36
C LYS A 202 16.38 -11.57 -8.39
N TYR A 203 15.47 -11.41 -7.44
CA TYR A 203 15.41 -10.24 -6.54
C TYR A 203 15.86 -10.57 -5.11
N LYS A 204 16.63 -11.65 -4.93
CA LYS A 204 17.02 -12.14 -3.59
C LYS A 204 17.80 -11.09 -2.79
N ASP A 205 18.67 -10.33 -3.43
CA ASP A 205 19.47 -9.30 -2.77
C ASP A 205 18.60 -8.13 -2.30
N GLU A 206 17.62 -7.72 -3.10
CA GLU A 206 16.65 -6.70 -2.71
C GLU A 206 15.70 -7.18 -1.60
N LEU A 207 15.26 -8.44 -1.66
CA LEU A 207 14.48 -9.06 -0.58
C LEU A 207 15.27 -9.09 0.74
N GLU A 208 16.57 -9.40 0.69
CA GLU A 208 17.44 -9.37 1.88
C GLU A 208 17.56 -7.94 2.43
N LYS A 209 17.76 -6.94 1.57
CA LYS A 209 17.83 -5.53 1.99
C LYS A 209 16.52 -5.05 2.62
N GLU A 210 15.38 -5.39 2.03
CA GLU A 210 14.08 -5.07 2.61
C GLU A 210 13.90 -5.76 3.98
N TYR A 211 14.28 -7.03 4.10
CA TYR A 211 14.26 -7.72 5.39
C TYR A 211 15.11 -7.00 6.44
N GLN A 212 16.32 -6.55 6.08
CA GLN A 212 17.16 -5.77 6.99
C GLN A 212 16.51 -4.44 7.40
N PHE A 213 15.84 -3.72 6.49
CA PHE A 213 15.07 -2.54 6.85
C PHE A 213 14.04 -2.84 7.95
N TRP A 214 13.22 -3.89 7.79
CA TRP A 214 12.23 -4.26 8.81
C TRP A 214 12.88 -4.65 10.13
N MET A 215 13.98 -5.40 10.09
CA MET A 215 14.66 -5.83 11.31
C MET A 215 15.38 -4.69 12.03
N ASP A 216 15.98 -3.75 11.31
CA ASP A 216 16.73 -2.64 11.90
C ASP A 216 15.83 -1.51 12.36
N LYS A 217 14.77 -1.22 11.61
CA LYS A 217 13.94 -0.01 11.79
C LYS A 217 12.60 -0.27 12.44
N ARG A 218 12.11 -1.52 12.43
CA ARG A 218 10.73 -1.87 12.83
C ARG A 218 10.65 -2.99 13.85
N SER A 219 11.77 -3.56 14.30
CA SER A 219 11.77 -4.68 15.24
C SER A 219 11.59 -4.24 16.69
N ILE A 220 10.94 -5.11 17.47
CA ILE A 220 10.73 -5.01 18.91
C ILE A 220 11.16 -6.35 19.51
N LYS A 221 12.11 -6.29 20.45
CA LYS A 221 12.52 -7.44 21.25
C LYS A 221 11.67 -7.50 22.52
N LEU A 222 10.98 -8.61 22.72
CA LEU A 222 10.15 -8.88 23.89
C LEU A 222 10.97 -9.50 25.04
N ASP A 223 10.39 -9.54 26.24
CA ASP A 223 11.05 -9.99 27.47
C ASP A 223 11.62 -11.42 27.36
N ASP A 224 10.96 -12.29 26.61
CA ASP A 224 11.40 -13.68 26.39
C ASP A 224 12.44 -13.83 25.26
N GLY A 225 12.90 -12.73 24.70
CA GLY A 225 13.84 -12.69 23.58
C GLY A 225 13.20 -12.87 22.20
N SER A 226 11.88 -13.07 22.11
CA SER A 226 11.18 -13.08 20.83
C SER A 226 11.33 -11.73 20.13
N ILE A 227 11.47 -11.76 18.81
CA ILE A 227 11.52 -10.54 17.99
C ILE A 227 10.30 -10.56 17.07
N LEU A 228 9.52 -9.49 17.15
CA LEU A 228 8.39 -9.20 16.28
C LEU A 228 8.52 -7.76 15.79
N ASN A 229 7.72 -7.36 14.81
CA ASN A 229 7.81 -6.04 14.20
C ASN A 229 6.51 -5.25 14.38
N ARG A 230 6.64 -3.92 14.36
CA ARG A 230 5.54 -2.96 14.37
C ARG A 230 5.62 -2.05 13.16
N TYR A 231 4.53 -1.39 12.83
CA TYR A 231 4.57 -0.24 11.92
C TYR A 231 5.12 1.00 12.63
N TYR A 232 5.87 1.83 11.91
CA TYR A 232 6.52 3.05 12.39
C TYR A 232 6.83 4.01 11.24
N ASP A 233 6.98 5.30 11.49
CA ASP A 233 7.47 6.28 10.50
C ASP A 233 8.69 7.00 11.09
N ASP A 234 9.77 7.08 10.32
CA ASP A 234 11.01 7.74 10.75
C ASP A 234 10.83 9.27 10.88
N LEU A 235 9.84 9.86 10.19
CA LEU A 235 9.41 11.27 10.26
C LEU A 235 8.33 11.51 11.35
N ASN A 236 8.46 10.82 12.48
CA ASN A 236 7.45 10.69 13.54
C ASN A 236 7.03 11.97 14.28
N ALA A 237 7.77 13.07 14.19
CA ALA A 237 7.56 14.26 15.02
C ALA A 237 6.70 15.36 14.37
N ARG A 238 6.11 15.12 13.19
CA ARG A 238 5.43 16.16 12.39
C ARG A 238 4.12 15.64 11.79
N PRO A 239 3.13 16.49 11.48
CA PRO A 239 1.94 16.11 10.70
C PRO A 239 2.31 15.52 9.34
N ARG A 240 1.51 14.60 8.81
CA ARG A 240 1.63 14.09 7.43
C ARG A 240 1.42 15.23 6.44
N PRO A 241 2.33 15.52 5.49
CA PRO A 241 2.13 16.61 4.53
C PRO A 241 0.82 16.46 3.73
N GLU A 242 0.50 15.23 3.31
CA GLU A 242 -0.69 14.93 2.50
C GLU A 242 -2.03 14.99 3.27
N ALA A 243 -1.97 15.18 4.59
CA ALA A 243 -3.11 15.29 5.50
C ALA A 243 -2.78 16.28 6.65
N TYR A 244 -2.09 17.38 6.32
CA TYR A 244 -1.42 18.22 7.31
C TYR A 244 -2.41 18.84 8.30
N ILE A 245 -3.46 19.50 7.79
CA ILE A 245 -4.44 20.16 8.64
C ILE A 245 -5.29 19.15 9.42
N GLU A 246 -5.60 18.00 8.82
CA GLU A 246 -6.31 16.91 9.47
C GLU A 246 -5.54 16.39 10.70
N ASP A 247 -4.23 16.13 10.53
CA ASP A 247 -3.36 15.67 11.61
C ASP A 247 -3.23 16.73 12.72
N VAL A 248 -3.04 18.00 12.35
CA VAL A 248 -2.95 19.13 13.30
C VAL A 248 -4.24 19.25 14.12
N GLU A 249 -5.41 19.14 13.49
CA GLU A 249 -6.70 19.18 14.19
C GLU A 249 -6.88 18.00 15.15
N ILE A 250 -6.43 16.80 14.77
CA ILE A 250 -6.45 15.62 15.65
C ILE A 250 -5.55 15.84 16.88
N ALA A 251 -4.33 16.35 16.69
CA ALA A 251 -3.41 16.65 17.79
C ALA A 251 -3.97 17.72 18.73
N HIS A 252 -4.64 18.74 18.19
CA HIS A 252 -5.27 19.80 18.98
C HIS A 252 -6.41 19.30 19.87
N LYS A 253 -7.18 18.28 19.47
CA LYS A 253 -8.29 17.74 20.28
C LYS A 253 -7.86 17.32 21.70
N LYS A 254 -6.62 16.87 21.86
CA LYS A 254 -6.05 16.45 23.16
C LYS A 254 -4.80 17.23 23.57
N ASN A 255 -4.45 18.27 22.82
CA ASN A 255 -3.20 19.01 22.99
C ASN A 255 -1.98 18.05 23.09
N ASN A 256 -1.93 17.05 22.20
CA ASN A 256 -0.93 16.00 22.22
C ASN A 256 -0.36 15.76 20.83
N THR A 257 0.88 16.19 20.61
CA THR A 257 1.60 16.02 19.34
C THR A 257 2.17 14.61 19.15
N ASP A 258 2.23 13.79 20.20
CA ASP A 258 2.66 12.39 20.07
C ASP A 258 1.70 11.56 19.21
N VAL A 259 0.49 12.07 18.92
CA VAL A 259 -0.44 11.42 18.01
C VAL A 259 0.13 11.30 16.59
N TYR A 260 1.02 12.21 16.16
CA TYR A 260 1.57 12.21 14.80
C TYR A 260 2.31 10.91 14.47
N VAL A 261 3.10 10.37 15.42
CA VAL A 261 3.83 9.12 15.20
C VAL A 261 2.88 7.93 14.99
N HIS A 262 1.73 7.94 15.68
CA HIS A 262 0.73 6.89 15.59
C HIS A 262 -0.10 7.00 14.29
N LEU A 263 -0.46 8.21 13.87
CA LEU A 263 -1.16 8.48 12.61
C LEU A 263 -0.29 8.04 11.42
N ARG A 264 0.97 8.44 11.41
CA ARG A 264 1.93 8.05 10.36
C ARG A 264 2.18 6.55 10.31
N ALA A 265 2.33 5.90 11.47
CA ALA A 265 2.48 4.45 11.54
C ALA A 265 1.22 3.71 11.05
N ALA A 266 0.02 4.28 11.25
CA ALA A 266 -1.19 3.70 10.68
C ALA A 266 -1.22 3.83 9.15
N ALA A 267 -0.70 4.92 8.58
CA ALA A 267 -0.50 5.01 7.13
C ALA A 267 0.54 3.96 6.62
N GLU A 268 1.62 3.67 7.36
CA GLU A 268 2.53 2.55 7.04
C GLU A 268 1.82 1.18 7.10
N SER A 269 0.80 1.04 7.95
CA SER A 269 0.03 -0.21 8.03
C SER A 269 -0.88 -0.46 6.82
N GLY A 270 -1.15 0.59 6.03
CA GLY A 270 -2.20 0.60 5.01
C GLY A 270 -3.63 0.65 5.57
N TRP A 271 -3.81 0.71 6.89
CA TRP A 271 -5.11 0.78 7.59
C TRP A 271 -5.31 2.14 8.28
N ASP A 272 -5.14 3.23 7.54
CA ASP A 272 -5.36 4.62 7.94
C ASP A 272 -6.80 5.07 7.62
N PHE A 273 -7.74 5.12 8.57
CA PHE A 273 -7.64 4.69 9.95
C PHE A 273 -8.65 3.59 10.27
N SER A 274 -8.46 2.98 11.44
CA SER A 274 -9.25 1.86 11.95
C SER A 274 -9.32 1.88 13.47
N SER A 275 -10.45 1.43 14.02
CA SER A 275 -10.64 1.11 15.44
C SER A 275 -9.60 0.11 15.97
N ARG A 276 -8.99 -0.68 15.06
CA ARG A 276 -7.85 -1.57 15.33
C ARG A 276 -6.72 -0.88 16.09
N TRP A 277 -6.46 0.39 15.78
CA TRP A 277 -5.34 1.15 16.33
C TRP A 277 -5.71 2.06 17.51
N MET A 278 -6.99 2.16 17.85
CA MET A 278 -7.53 3.19 18.75
C MET A 278 -7.88 2.58 20.11
N GLU A 279 -7.58 3.31 21.19
CA GLU A 279 -8.00 2.89 22.53
C GLU A 279 -9.51 3.06 22.71
N ASP A 280 -10.07 4.18 22.24
CA ASP A 280 -11.49 4.41 22.08
C ASP A 280 -11.86 4.33 20.59
N GLU A 281 -12.71 3.37 20.22
CA GLU A 281 -13.11 3.12 18.83
C GLU A 281 -13.80 4.33 18.16
N LYS A 282 -14.26 5.32 18.93
CA LYS A 282 -14.94 6.52 18.43
C LYS A 282 -14.02 7.70 18.18
N ASP A 283 -12.82 7.69 18.76
CA ASP A 283 -11.97 8.88 18.83
C ASP A 283 -10.56 8.60 18.33
N LEU A 284 -10.31 9.02 17.09
CA LEU A 284 -9.02 8.85 16.42
C LEU A 284 -7.85 9.47 17.18
N SER A 285 -8.08 10.48 18.03
CA SER A 285 -7.02 11.05 18.87
C SER A 285 -6.51 10.09 19.97
N THR A 286 -7.14 8.92 20.14
CA THR A 286 -6.66 7.81 20.98
C THR A 286 -5.80 6.78 20.25
N ILE A 287 -5.38 7.06 19.02
CA ILE A 287 -4.59 6.13 18.22
C ILE A 287 -3.23 5.83 18.88
N ILE A 288 -2.85 4.55 18.90
CA ILE A 288 -1.64 4.02 19.57
C ILE A 288 -0.90 2.99 18.70
N THR A 289 -0.91 3.16 17.38
CA THR A 289 -0.41 2.17 16.39
C THR A 289 0.97 1.61 16.73
N THR A 290 1.92 2.47 17.08
CA THR A 290 3.31 2.06 17.41
C THR A 290 3.45 1.30 18.73
N ASN A 291 2.39 1.19 19.54
CA ASN A 291 2.37 0.36 20.74
C ASN A 291 1.88 -1.07 20.45
N ILE A 292 1.53 -1.35 19.19
CA ILE A 292 0.89 -2.60 18.76
C ILE A 292 1.85 -3.36 17.85
N LEU A 293 1.98 -4.67 18.09
CA LEU A 293 2.59 -5.64 17.19
C LEU A 293 1.48 -6.25 16.31
N PRO A 294 1.43 -5.90 15.01
CA PRO A 294 0.36 -6.31 14.12
C PRO A 294 0.52 -7.76 13.65
N VAL A 295 -0.56 -8.54 13.64
CA VAL A 295 -0.53 -9.94 13.19
C VAL A 295 -0.21 -10.06 11.70
N ASP A 296 -0.80 -9.21 10.87
CA ASP A 296 -0.58 -9.15 9.42
C ASP A 296 0.89 -8.88 9.07
N LEU A 297 1.50 -7.84 9.65
CA LEU A 297 2.91 -7.51 9.42
C LEU A 297 3.82 -8.70 9.73
N ASN A 298 3.62 -9.33 10.88
CA ASN A 298 4.48 -10.43 11.31
C ASN A 298 4.25 -11.70 10.49
N CYS A 299 3.05 -11.91 9.94
CA CYS A 299 2.83 -12.97 8.96
C CYS A 299 3.51 -12.68 7.61
N LEU A 300 3.51 -11.43 7.15
CA LEU A 300 4.22 -11.03 5.92
C LEU A 300 5.74 -11.19 6.05
N LEU A 301 6.31 -10.83 7.21
CA LEU A 301 7.74 -11.05 7.47
C LEU A 301 8.10 -12.53 7.60
N TYR A 302 7.20 -13.36 8.13
CA TYR A 302 7.37 -14.82 8.09
C TYR A 302 7.48 -15.32 6.65
N HIS A 303 6.63 -14.83 5.75
CA HIS A 303 6.71 -15.17 4.33
C HIS A 303 8.04 -14.71 3.70
N LEU A 304 8.47 -13.47 3.98
CA LEU A 304 9.76 -12.96 3.52
C LEU A 304 10.94 -13.80 4.02
N GLU A 305 10.92 -14.24 5.28
CA GLU A 305 11.93 -15.13 5.84
C GLU A 305 11.97 -16.49 5.13
N LEU A 306 10.81 -17.05 4.76
CA LEU A 306 10.75 -18.28 3.96
C LEU A 306 11.32 -18.06 2.55
N ALA A 307 10.95 -16.97 1.88
CA ALA A 307 11.47 -16.61 0.55
C ALA A 307 13.00 -16.47 0.55
N LEU A 308 13.58 -15.98 1.65
CA LEU A 308 15.03 -15.85 1.86
C LEU A 308 15.71 -17.13 2.38
N ASN A 309 14.97 -18.22 2.55
CA ASN A 309 15.46 -19.48 3.16
C ASN A 309 15.96 -19.33 4.62
N LYS A 310 15.47 -18.34 5.37
CA LYS A 310 15.79 -18.09 6.79
C LYS A 310 14.93 -18.93 7.72
N LYS A 311 15.03 -20.27 7.59
CA LYS A 311 14.13 -21.24 8.27
C LYS A 311 14.06 -21.08 9.80
N LEU A 312 15.18 -20.78 10.45
CA LEU A 312 15.22 -20.59 11.91
C LEU A 312 14.46 -19.33 12.34
N GLN A 313 14.65 -18.22 11.61
CA GLN A 313 13.96 -16.96 11.86
C GLN A 313 12.45 -17.11 11.64
N ALA A 314 12.07 -17.75 10.53
CA ALA A 314 10.68 -18.07 10.22
C ALA A 314 10.02 -18.89 11.33
N GLU A 315 10.67 -19.95 11.81
CA GLU A 315 10.12 -20.78 12.89
C GLU A 315 10.05 -20.02 14.22
N ASN A 316 11.03 -19.19 14.54
CA ASN A 316 10.99 -18.34 15.74
C ASN A 316 9.83 -17.34 15.68
N ARG A 317 9.63 -16.69 14.52
CA ARG A 317 8.52 -15.76 14.31
C ARG A 317 7.18 -16.46 14.36
N ARG A 318 7.06 -17.64 13.75
CA ARG A 318 5.85 -18.49 13.82
C ARG A 318 5.47 -18.80 15.26
N ARG A 319 6.45 -19.21 16.10
CA ARG A 319 6.23 -19.45 17.53
C ARG A 319 5.80 -18.18 18.27
N ALA A 320 6.42 -17.04 17.98
CA ALA A 320 6.05 -15.75 18.58
C ALA A 320 4.62 -15.32 18.17
N ILE A 321 4.22 -15.48 16.91
CA ILE A 321 2.84 -15.22 16.45
C ILE A 321 1.84 -16.09 17.24
N HIS A 322 2.08 -17.40 17.35
CA HIS A 322 1.21 -18.26 18.15
C HIS A 322 1.16 -17.87 19.62
N LYS A 323 2.27 -17.43 20.22
CA LYS A 323 2.30 -17.05 21.64
C LYS A 323 1.59 -15.73 21.93
N TYR A 324 1.81 -14.71 21.10
CA TYR A 324 1.39 -13.34 21.41
C TYR A 324 0.11 -12.91 20.71
N MET A 325 -0.25 -13.55 19.60
CA MET A 325 -1.34 -13.10 18.74
C MET A 325 -2.51 -14.08 18.68
N TRP A 326 -2.34 -15.35 19.08
CA TRP A 326 -3.48 -16.25 19.26
C TRP A 326 -4.16 -16.00 20.61
N SER A 327 -5.48 -15.85 20.60
CA SER A 327 -6.29 -15.76 21.82
C SER A 327 -7.11 -17.04 21.97
N ASP A 328 -6.84 -17.81 23.02
CA ASP A 328 -7.64 -18.99 23.36
C ASP A 328 -9.04 -18.61 23.85
N ASP A 329 -9.23 -17.44 24.46
CA ASP A 329 -10.56 -17.01 24.90
C ASP A 329 -11.45 -16.63 23.71
N LEU A 330 -10.88 -15.93 22.73
CA LEU A 330 -11.62 -15.48 21.54
C LEU A 330 -11.65 -16.55 20.45
N GLN A 331 -10.78 -17.56 20.54
CA GLN A 331 -10.52 -18.54 19.48
C GLN A 331 -10.21 -17.84 18.14
N PHE A 332 -9.39 -16.78 18.20
CA PHE A 332 -9.11 -15.87 17.10
C PHE A 332 -7.71 -15.28 17.20
N PHE A 333 -7.13 -14.87 16.07
CA PHE A 333 -5.87 -14.10 16.08
C PHE A 333 -6.16 -12.60 16.26
N THR A 334 -5.37 -11.93 17.10
CA THR A 334 -5.47 -10.50 17.40
C THR A 334 -4.09 -9.88 17.45
N ASP A 335 -4.01 -8.56 17.34
CA ASP A 335 -2.74 -7.86 17.53
C ASP A 335 -2.36 -7.83 19.02
N TYR A 336 -1.07 -7.65 19.31
CA TYR A 336 -0.55 -7.61 20.68
C TYR A 336 -0.07 -6.21 21.06
N ASN A 337 -0.57 -5.64 22.15
CA ASN A 337 -0.04 -4.39 22.69
C ASN A 337 1.13 -4.70 23.63
N PHE A 338 2.35 -4.45 23.17
CA PHE A 338 3.57 -4.82 23.91
C PHE A 338 3.91 -3.87 25.05
N ILE A 339 3.40 -2.63 25.03
CA ILE A 339 3.53 -1.68 26.15
C ILE A 339 2.66 -2.13 27.33
N ARG A 340 1.41 -2.50 27.05
CA ARG A 340 0.44 -3.00 28.05
C ARG A 340 0.59 -4.50 28.33
N LYS A 341 1.46 -5.19 27.59
CA LYS A 341 1.72 -6.63 27.65
C LYS A 341 0.45 -7.49 27.55
N LYS A 342 -0.50 -7.10 26.70
CA LYS A 342 -1.77 -7.82 26.53
C LYS A 342 -2.25 -7.81 25.07
N PRO A 343 -3.06 -8.81 24.67
CA PRO A 343 -3.77 -8.76 23.39
C PRO A 343 -4.66 -7.52 23.30
N THR A 344 -4.84 -7.00 22.09
CA THR A 344 -5.74 -5.87 21.81
C THR A 344 -7.21 -6.28 21.90
N ASN A 345 -7.52 -7.58 21.73
CA ASN A 345 -8.87 -8.14 21.68
C ASN A 345 -9.77 -7.52 20.59
N ARG A 346 -9.19 -6.85 19.59
CA ARG A 346 -9.91 -6.33 18.42
C ARG A 346 -10.06 -7.47 17.40
N LEU A 347 -11.30 -7.79 17.05
CA LEU A 347 -11.59 -8.76 15.99
C LEU A 347 -11.57 -8.05 14.64
N THR A 348 -10.53 -8.31 13.85
CA THR A 348 -10.31 -7.71 12.52
C THR A 348 -9.94 -8.79 11.50
N LEU A 349 -10.10 -8.49 10.21
CA LEU A 349 -9.69 -9.42 9.15
C LEU A 349 -8.18 -9.63 9.02
N ALA A 350 -7.35 -8.91 9.78
CA ALA A 350 -5.91 -9.22 9.87
C ALA A 350 -5.67 -10.66 10.38
N ALA A 351 -6.62 -11.22 11.13
CA ALA A 351 -6.59 -12.60 11.60
C ALA A 351 -6.59 -13.67 10.49
N LEU A 352 -6.85 -13.29 9.24
CA LEU A 352 -6.80 -14.20 8.09
C LEU A 352 -5.38 -14.38 7.53
N TYR A 353 -4.45 -13.48 7.82
CA TYR A 353 -3.05 -13.61 7.38
C TYR A 353 -2.38 -14.91 7.88
N PRO A 354 -2.52 -15.31 9.17
CA PRO A 354 -2.02 -16.59 9.65
C PRO A 354 -2.56 -17.80 8.88
N LEU A 355 -3.82 -17.77 8.44
CA LEU A 355 -4.43 -18.86 7.67
C LEU A 355 -3.92 -18.85 6.22
N TRP A 356 -3.94 -17.67 5.59
CA TRP A 356 -3.55 -17.49 4.20
C TRP A 356 -2.10 -17.92 3.92
N LEU A 357 -1.20 -17.56 4.85
CA LEU A 357 0.24 -17.83 4.78
C LEU A 357 0.67 -19.12 5.52
N GLY A 358 -0.29 -19.96 5.93
CA GLY A 358 -0.01 -21.31 6.44
C GLY A 358 0.68 -21.35 7.81
N ILE A 359 0.50 -20.32 8.64
CA ILE A 359 1.00 -20.25 10.02
C ILE A 359 0.03 -20.93 10.99
N ALA A 360 -1.27 -20.73 10.80
CA ALA A 360 -2.29 -21.25 11.70
C ALA A 360 -2.34 -22.79 11.67
N THR A 361 -2.56 -23.41 12.82
CA THR A 361 -2.91 -24.84 12.87
C THR A 361 -4.29 -25.06 12.26
N LYS A 362 -4.59 -26.32 11.87
CA LYS A 362 -5.91 -26.69 11.32
C LYS A 362 -7.07 -26.25 12.23
N ASN A 363 -6.96 -26.50 13.54
CA ASN A 363 -8.01 -26.14 14.49
C ASN A 363 -8.17 -24.61 14.61
N GLN A 364 -7.05 -23.87 14.70
CA GLN A 364 -7.09 -22.41 14.72
C GLN A 364 -7.73 -21.84 13.46
N ALA A 365 -7.39 -22.39 12.29
CA ALA A 365 -7.96 -21.98 11.01
C ALA A 365 -9.49 -22.19 10.98
N GLN A 366 -9.96 -23.36 11.41
CA GLN A 366 -11.40 -23.66 11.50
C GLN A 366 -12.11 -22.75 12.51
N ASN A 367 -11.46 -22.41 13.63
CA ASN A 367 -12.04 -21.51 14.62
C ASN A 367 -12.18 -20.07 14.11
N VAL A 368 -11.14 -19.55 13.46
CA VAL A 368 -11.19 -18.25 12.78
C VAL A 368 -12.26 -18.26 11.68
N ALA A 369 -12.36 -19.32 10.88
CA ALA A 369 -13.37 -19.43 9.85
C ALA A 369 -14.80 -19.40 10.40
N ARG A 370 -15.07 -20.06 11.53
CA ARG A 370 -16.37 -19.96 12.23
C ARG A 370 -16.70 -18.53 12.65
N GLN A 371 -15.72 -17.80 13.19
CA GLN A 371 -15.90 -16.40 13.57
C GLN A 371 -16.13 -15.51 12.35
N VAL A 372 -15.45 -15.77 11.23
CA VAL A 372 -15.68 -15.06 9.97
C VAL A 372 -17.12 -15.26 9.49
N GLU A 373 -17.60 -16.50 9.48
CA GLU A 373 -18.98 -16.83 9.10
C GLU A 373 -20.01 -16.13 9.99
N SER A 374 -19.80 -16.15 11.31
CA SER A 374 -20.79 -15.65 12.27
C SER A 374 -20.75 -14.13 12.46
N LEU A 375 -19.58 -13.51 12.42
CA LEU A 375 -19.40 -12.10 12.80
C LEU A 375 -19.08 -11.18 11.63
N PHE A 376 -18.35 -11.65 10.62
CA PHE A 376 -17.80 -10.79 9.55
C PHE A 376 -18.58 -10.87 8.24
N LEU A 377 -19.15 -12.03 7.91
CA LEU A 377 -19.88 -12.23 6.67
C LEU A 377 -21.15 -11.36 6.62
N ARG A 378 -21.33 -10.65 5.50
CA ARG A 378 -22.49 -9.81 5.17
C ARG A 378 -22.89 -10.04 3.72
N ASP A 379 -23.93 -9.35 3.27
CA ASP A 379 -24.52 -9.57 1.94
C ASP A 379 -23.56 -9.22 0.80
N GLY A 380 -22.66 -8.26 1.03
CA GLY A 380 -21.68 -7.80 0.06
C GLY A 380 -20.27 -8.41 0.17
N GLY A 381 -20.03 -9.34 1.11
CA GLY A 381 -18.68 -9.86 1.39
C GLY A 381 -18.40 -9.89 2.89
N VAL A 382 -17.17 -9.61 3.31
CA VAL A 382 -16.80 -9.51 4.73
C VAL A 382 -16.45 -8.09 5.16
N VAL A 383 -16.90 -7.69 6.34
CA VAL A 383 -16.54 -6.38 6.94
C VAL A 383 -15.11 -6.39 7.45
N THR A 384 -14.44 -5.23 7.46
CA THR A 384 -13.02 -5.13 7.87
C THR A 384 -12.80 -5.42 9.35
N THR A 385 -13.70 -4.90 10.18
CA THR A 385 -13.77 -5.12 11.63
C THR A 385 -15.23 -5.32 12.02
N ILE A 386 -15.48 -5.72 13.27
CA ILE A 386 -16.84 -5.81 13.81
C ILE A 386 -17.26 -4.56 14.62
N SER A 387 -16.43 -3.50 14.65
CA SER A 387 -16.73 -2.29 15.40
C SER A 387 -17.92 -1.56 14.78
N ASN A 388 -18.99 -1.36 15.54
CA ASN A 388 -20.12 -0.51 15.14
C ASN A 388 -20.00 0.93 15.64
N GLN A 389 -18.87 1.27 16.27
CA GLN A 389 -18.68 2.55 16.95
C GLN A 389 -17.76 3.50 16.17
N SER A 390 -16.88 2.93 15.36
CA SER A 390 -15.96 3.69 14.52
C SER A 390 -16.65 4.26 13.28
N THR A 391 -16.20 5.44 12.88
CA THR A 391 -16.54 6.06 11.59
C THR A 391 -15.35 6.04 10.62
N GLN A 392 -14.29 5.31 10.96
CA GLN A 392 -13.08 5.24 10.14
C GLN A 392 -13.27 4.28 8.96
N GLN A 393 -12.44 4.44 7.92
CA GLN A 393 -12.66 3.74 6.66
C GLN A 393 -12.27 2.26 6.68
N TRP A 394 -11.32 1.86 7.51
CA TRP A 394 -10.92 0.46 7.71
C TRP A 394 -11.68 -0.19 8.87
N ASP A 395 -13.00 -0.02 8.88
CA ASP A 395 -13.94 -0.60 9.83
C ASP A 395 -15.28 -0.97 9.14
N ASN A 396 -16.17 -1.62 9.88
CA ASN A 396 -17.57 -1.81 9.48
C ASN A 396 -18.20 -0.43 9.12
N PRO A 397 -18.96 -0.30 8.01
CA PRO A 397 -19.46 -1.35 7.11
C PRO A 397 -18.60 -1.65 5.89
N ASN A 398 -17.39 -1.13 5.83
CA ASN A 398 -16.57 -1.22 4.63
C ASN A 398 -15.91 -2.60 4.50
N GLY A 399 -15.94 -3.12 3.28
CA GLY A 399 -15.11 -4.21 2.78
C GLY A 399 -14.12 -3.70 1.73
N TRP A 400 -12.90 -4.24 1.79
CA TRP A 400 -11.78 -3.85 0.93
C TRP A 400 -11.26 -5.03 0.12
N ALA A 401 -11.03 -4.83 -1.17
CA ALA A 401 -10.65 -5.91 -2.10
C ALA A 401 -9.48 -6.78 -1.61
N PRO A 402 -8.38 -6.24 -1.05
CA PRO A 402 -7.31 -7.05 -0.44
C PRO A 402 -7.80 -8.05 0.60
N LEU A 403 -8.67 -7.61 1.51
CA LEU A 403 -9.14 -8.41 2.62
C LEU A 403 -10.17 -9.45 2.17
N GLN A 404 -10.97 -9.14 1.15
CA GLN A 404 -11.84 -10.14 0.52
C GLN A 404 -11.01 -11.25 -0.11
N TYR A 405 -9.96 -10.89 -0.86
CA TYR A 405 -9.05 -11.86 -1.49
C TYR A 405 -8.34 -12.73 -0.46
N ILE A 406 -7.72 -12.13 0.56
CA ILE A 406 -7.01 -12.87 1.60
C ILE A 406 -7.98 -13.82 2.34
N THR A 407 -9.17 -13.34 2.69
CA THR A 407 -10.19 -14.16 3.37
C THR A 407 -10.63 -15.32 2.48
N TYR A 408 -10.95 -15.06 1.21
CA TYR A 408 -11.30 -16.08 0.23
C TYR A 408 -10.22 -17.15 0.11
N ARG A 409 -8.96 -16.75 -0.12
CA ARG A 409 -7.84 -17.68 -0.29
C ARG A 409 -7.49 -18.45 0.98
N ALA A 410 -7.63 -17.82 2.16
CA ALA A 410 -7.46 -18.49 3.45
C ALA A 410 -8.51 -19.59 3.64
N LEU A 411 -9.77 -19.30 3.34
CA LEU A 411 -10.88 -20.23 3.56
C LEU A 411 -10.88 -21.40 2.57
N LEU A 412 -10.46 -21.18 1.32
CA LEU A 412 -10.25 -22.29 0.38
C LEU A 412 -9.18 -23.29 0.85
N LYS A 413 -8.21 -22.84 1.65
CA LYS A 413 -7.20 -23.71 2.27
C LYS A 413 -7.65 -24.28 3.62
N THR A 414 -8.81 -23.87 4.14
CA THR A 414 -9.29 -24.25 5.47
C THR A 414 -10.28 -25.41 5.34
N PRO A 415 -9.94 -26.62 5.83
CA PRO A 415 -10.78 -27.80 5.62
C PRO A 415 -12.19 -27.65 6.19
N GLY A 416 -13.20 -27.83 5.34
CA GLY A 416 -14.62 -27.73 5.68
C GLY A 416 -15.22 -26.32 5.51
N TYR A 417 -14.44 -25.35 5.02
CA TYR A 417 -14.85 -23.95 4.84
C TYR A 417 -14.66 -23.45 3.39
N GLU A 418 -14.40 -24.36 2.45
CA GLU A 418 -14.26 -24.04 1.02
C GLU A 418 -15.55 -23.37 0.48
N SER A 419 -16.72 -23.85 0.90
CA SER A 419 -18.02 -23.29 0.54
C SER A 419 -18.26 -21.89 1.09
N LEU A 420 -17.73 -21.58 2.28
CA LEU A 420 -17.76 -20.23 2.86
C LEU A 420 -16.88 -19.28 2.05
N GLY A 421 -15.67 -19.72 1.67
CA GLY A 421 -14.79 -18.98 0.79
C GLY A 421 -15.48 -18.63 -0.53
N GLU A 422 -16.10 -19.61 -1.19
CA GLU A 422 -16.86 -19.41 -2.43
C GLU A 422 -18.09 -18.49 -2.24
N THR A 423 -18.74 -18.54 -1.08
CA THR A 423 -19.84 -17.62 -0.74
C THR A 423 -19.34 -16.18 -0.66
N ILE A 424 -18.21 -15.93 -0.01
CA ILE A 424 -17.59 -14.60 0.08
C ILE A 424 -17.21 -14.09 -1.31
N ARG A 425 -16.58 -14.95 -2.13
CA ARG A 425 -16.22 -14.63 -3.52
C ARG A 425 -17.43 -14.17 -4.33
N ARG A 426 -18.52 -14.96 -4.34
CA ARG A 426 -19.76 -14.59 -5.06
C ARG A 426 -20.38 -13.30 -4.55
N ARG A 427 -20.48 -13.10 -3.23
CA ARG A 427 -21.11 -11.91 -2.64
C ARG A 427 -20.33 -10.64 -2.99
N TRP A 428 -19.01 -10.69 -2.87
CA TRP A 428 -18.14 -9.59 -3.24
C TRP A 428 -18.25 -9.24 -4.74
N MET A 429 -18.15 -10.24 -5.61
CA MET A 429 -18.25 -10.02 -7.05
C MET A 429 -19.62 -9.49 -7.46
N ALA A 430 -20.71 -10.02 -6.89
CA ALA A 430 -22.06 -9.52 -7.16
C ALA A 430 -22.24 -8.06 -6.73
N LEU A 431 -21.62 -7.65 -5.61
CA LEU A 431 -21.61 -6.25 -5.19
C LEU A 431 -20.80 -5.38 -6.16
N ASN A 432 -19.63 -5.82 -6.60
CA ASN A 432 -18.84 -5.09 -7.60
C ASN A 432 -19.62 -4.92 -8.92
N GLU A 433 -20.24 -6.00 -9.41
CA GLU A 433 -21.07 -5.99 -10.61
C GLU A 433 -22.26 -5.05 -10.49
N LYS A 434 -22.97 -5.09 -9.36
CA LYS A 434 -24.09 -4.18 -9.09
C LYS A 434 -23.66 -2.72 -9.13
N VAL A 435 -22.63 -2.35 -8.37
CA VAL A 435 -22.15 -0.95 -8.32
C VAL A 435 -21.60 -0.53 -9.68
N PHE A 436 -20.95 -1.42 -10.41
CA PHE A 436 -20.48 -1.13 -11.76
C PHE A 436 -21.65 -0.91 -12.72
N GLN A 437 -22.74 -1.67 -12.63
CA GLN A 437 -23.96 -1.43 -13.43
C GLN A 437 -24.59 -0.07 -13.10
N ASP A 438 -24.60 0.31 -11.82
CA ASP A 438 -25.21 1.57 -11.36
C ASP A 438 -24.37 2.81 -11.70
N THR A 439 -23.03 2.68 -11.74
CA THR A 439 -22.10 3.84 -11.80
C THR A 439 -21.15 3.83 -12.99
N GLY A 440 -20.94 2.68 -13.63
CA GLY A 440 -19.90 2.45 -14.63
C GLY A 440 -18.47 2.47 -14.08
N LYS A 441 -18.28 2.34 -12.75
CA LYS A 441 -16.98 2.48 -12.08
C LYS A 441 -16.70 1.33 -11.11
N MET A 442 -15.42 1.04 -10.95
CA MET A 442 -14.90 0.22 -9.86
C MET A 442 -14.39 1.15 -8.75
N MET A 443 -14.72 0.82 -7.51
CA MET A 443 -14.48 1.68 -6.35
C MET A 443 -13.29 1.16 -5.53
N GLU A 444 -12.67 2.06 -4.76
CA GLU A 444 -11.64 1.75 -3.77
C GLU A 444 -12.12 0.74 -2.72
N LYS A 445 -13.34 0.95 -2.19
CA LYS A 445 -13.96 0.18 -1.10
C LYS A 445 -15.48 0.17 -1.25
N TYR A 446 -16.15 -0.78 -0.59
CA TYR A 446 -17.58 -1.03 -0.74
C TYR A 446 -18.27 -1.20 0.62
N ASP A 447 -19.51 -0.72 0.76
CA ASP A 447 -20.36 -1.05 1.91
C ASP A 447 -20.87 -2.48 1.72
N VAL A 448 -20.37 -3.41 2.52
CA VAL A 448 -20.73 -4.82 2.41
C VAL A 448 -21.95 -5.19 3.25
N VAL A 449 -22.43 -4.28 4.10
CA VAL A 449 -23.62 -4.46 4.94
C VAL A 449 -24.87 -4.02 4.18
N ASN A 450 -24.87 -2.78 3.69
CA ASN A 450 -25.94 -2.20 2.90
C ASN A 450 -25.48 -2.04 1.44
N ILE A 451 -25.72 -3.09 0.64
CA ILE A 451 -25.31 -3.18 -0.77
C ILE A 451 -25.97 -2.14 -1.71
N ASN A 452 -26.88 -1.30 -1.20
CA ASN A 452 -27.51 -0.20 -1.93
C ASN A 452 -26.92 1.17 -1.57
N GLN A 453 -25.95 1.24 -0.66
CA GLN A 453 -25.26 2.46 -0.26
C GLN A 453 -23.84 2.51 -0.81
N SER A 454 -23.37 3.74 -1.06
CA SER A 454 -21.96 3.98 -1.32
C SER A 454 -21.16 3.90 -0.02
N ALA A 455 -19.99 3.26 -0.08
CA ALA A 455 -19.05 3.23 1.02
C ALA A 455 -18.55 4.64 1.37
N GLY A 456 -18.18 4.85 2.63
CA GLY A 456 -17.70 6.13 3.14
C GLY A 456 -16.73 5.99 4.31
N GLY A 457 -16.62 7.04 5.14
CA GLY A 457 -15.72 7.09 6.29
C GLY A 457 -14.28 7.44 5.94
N GLY A 458 -13.50 7.79 6.97
CA GLY A 458 -12.11 8.25 6.83
C GLY A 458 -11.98 9.74 6.50
N GLU A 459 -10.76 10.15 6.09
CA GLU A 459 -10.39 11.56 5.89
C GLU A 459 -10.64 12.08 4.46
N TYR A 460 -10.95 11.22 3.50
CA TYR A 460 -11.20 11.59 2.11
C TYR A 460 -12.39 10.83 1.50
N LYS A 461 -12.95 11.36 0.41
CA LYS A 461 -14.08 10.74 -0.33
C LYS A 461 -13.63 9.44 -1.02
N THR A 462 -14.50 8.46 -1.13
CA THR A 462 -14.21 7.20 -1.85
C THR A 462 -13.70 7.46 -3.27
N GLN A 463 -12.61 6.77 -3.65
CA GLN A 463 -11.96 6.93 -4.96
C GLN A 463 -12.48 5.94 -6.02
N ASP A 464 -12.33 6.31 -7.29
CA ASP A 464 -12.65 5.49 -8.45
C ASP A 464 -11.40 5.02 -9.21
N GLY A 465 -11.52 3.87 -9.88
CA GLY A 465 -10.44 3.22 -10.60
C GLY A 465 -10.65 1.70 -10.62
N PHE A 466 -10.42 0.93 -9.56
CA PHE A 466 -9.34 1.14 -8.59
C PHE A 466 -8.44 -0.10 -8.68
N GLY A 467 -7.12 0.08 -8.80
CA GLY A 467 -6.15 -0.95 -9.18
C GLY A 467 -6.34 -2.31 -8.50
N TRP A 468 -6.41 -2.34 -7.16
CA TRP A 468 -6.60 -3.58 -6.41
C TRP A 468 -7.96 -4.25 -6.61
N THR A 469 -9.03 -3.51 -6.93
CA THR A 469 -10.41 -3.99 -6.99
C THR A 469 -10.57 -4.66 -8.33
N ASN A 470 -10.05 -4.01 -9.37
CA ASN A 470 -9.95 -4.56 -10.71
C ASN A 470 -9.10 -5.84 -10.68
N GLY A 471 -7.96 -5.79 -9.96
CA GLY A 471 -7.05 -6.92 -9.84
C GLY A 471 -7.66 -8.14 -9.16
N VAL A 472 -8.27 -7.92 -7.99
CA VAL A 472 -8.97 -8.97 -7.22
C VAL A 472 -10.19 -9.49 -7.96
N TYR A 473 -10.97 -8.62 -8.61
CA TYR A 473 -12.15 -9.03 -9.38
C TYR A 473 -11.75 -9.98 -10.53
N LEU A 474 -10.75 -9.61 -11.33
CA LEU A 474 -10.26 -10.47 -12.42
C LEU A 474 -9.70 -11.80 -11.89
N GLU A 475 -8.92 -11.76 -10.81
CA GLU A 475 -8.41 -12.98 -10.19
C GLU A 475 -9.53 -13.90 -9.72
N MET A 476 -10.52 -13.38 -8.98
CA MET A 476 -11.68 -14.15 -8.52
C MET A 476 -12.58 -14.65 -9.67
N LEU A 477 -12.67 -13.89 -10.77
CA LEU A 477 -13.42 -14.28 -11.97
C LEU A 477 -12.79 -15.49 -12.66
N TYR A 478 -11.46 -15.49 -12.80
CA TYR A 478 -10.73 -16.55 -13.49
C TYR A 478 -10.15 -17.63 -12.57
N ASP A 479 -10.33 -17.57 -11.25
CA ASP A 479 -9.77 -18.57 -10.32
C ASP A 479 -10.32 -19.98 -10.58
N GLN A 480 -11.52 -20.08 -11.16
CA GLN A 480 -12.10 -21.36 -11.59
C GLN A 480 -11.57 -21.86 -12.94
N GLN A 481 -10.69 -21.11 -13.61
CA GLN A 481 -10.00 -21.52 -14.84
C GLN A 481 -8.50 -21.67 -14.57
N PRO A 482 -7.89 -22.85 -14.81
CA PRO A 482 -6.47 -23.01 -14.59
C PRO A 482 -5.68 -22.01 -15.44
N ILE A 483 -4.78 -21.25 -14.79
CA ILE A 483 -3.75 -20.49 -15.49
C ILE A 483 -2.95 -21.52 -16.28
N SER A 484 -3.07 -21.53 -17.60
CA SER A 484 -2.20 -22.37 -18.41
C SER A 484 -0.77 -21.92 -18.12
N ASN A 485 0.04 -22.78 -17.48
CA ASN A 485 1.46 -22.53 -17.18
C ASN A 485 2.28 -22.12 -18.43
N THR A 486 1.72 -22.34 -19.62
CA THR A 486 2.24 -21.90 -20.91
C THR A 486 2.18 -20.38 -21.16
N VAL A 487 1.35 -19.63 -20.42
CA VAL A 487 1.09 -18.20 -20.70
C VAL A 487 2.12 -17.28 -20.05
N LEU A 488 2.72 -17.66 -18.91
CA LEU A 488 3.80 -16.90 -18.28
C LEU A 488 5.18 -17.12 -18.92
N TYR A 489 5.35 -18.17 -19.73
CA TYR A 489 6.66 -18.61 -20.24
C TYR A 489 6.73 -18.75 -21.77
N ARG A 490 6.36 -17.71 -22.53
CA ARG A 490 6.64 -17.65 -23.99
C ARG A 490 7.86 -16.80 -24.38
N LYS A 491 8.77 -16.49 -23.45
CA LYS A 491 10.06 -15.83 -23.75
C LYS A 491 11.26 -16.51 -23.07
N THR A 492 11.45 -17.82 -23.32
CA THR A 492 12.77 -18.46 -23.07
C THR A 492 13.12 -19.61 -24.03
N ILE A 493 12.38 -19.80 -25.13
CA ILE A 493 12.65 -20.88 -26.11
C ILE A 493 13.16 -20.33 -27.47
N PHE A 494 13.43 -19.02 -27.59
CA PHE A 494 14.01 -18.43 -28.81
C PHE A 494 15.50 -18.08 -28.74
N GLN A 495 16.23 -18.57 -27.73
CA GLN A 495 17.69 -18.40 -27.62
C GLN A 495 18.48 -19.71 -27.41
N ILE A 496 17.88 -20.88 -27.65
CA ILE A 496 18.60 -22.16 -27.72
C ILE A 496 18.64 -22.73 -29.16
N SER A 497 18.01 -22.08 -30.13
CA SER A 497 17.99 -22.50 -31.54
C SER A 497 19.17 -21.98 -32.39
N SER A 498 20.14 -21.26 -31.79
CA SER A 498 21.30 -20.71 -32.52
C SER A 498 22.64 -21.34 -32.11
N LEU A 499 22.63 -22.38 -31.27
CA LEU A 499 23.86 -23.08 -30.85
C LEU A 499 24.00 -24.51 -31.41
N ILE A 500 23.21 -24.88 -32.45
CA ILE A 500 23.28 -26.20 -33.12
C ILE A 500 23.62 -26.06 -34.63
N PHE A 501 23.99 -24.86 -35.12
CA PHE A 501 24.34 -24.66 -36.53
C PHE A 501 25.83 -24.41 -36.82
N PHE A 502 26.73 -24.76 -35.90
CA PHE A 502 28.18 -24.63 -36.09
C PHE A 502 29.02 -25.86 -35.73
N ILE A 503 28.43 -27.07 -35.81
CA ILE A 503 29.19 -28.33 -35.81
C ILE A 503 28.75 -29.15 -37.02
N PHE A 504 29.01 -28.67 -38.24
CA PHE A 504 28.99 -29.48 -39.46
C PHE A 504 29.69 -28.79 -40.65
N ILE A 505 30.84 -28.14 -40.44
CA ILE A 505 31.80 -27.86 -41.52
C ILE A 505 33.22 -28.00 -40.96
N SER A 506 33.71 -29.23 -40.95
CA SER A 506 35.14 -29.60 -40.85
C SER A 506 35.27 -31.09 -41.15
N ARG A 507 35.08 -31.46 -42.42
CA ARG A 507 35.70 -32.61 -43.08
C ARG A 507 35.96 -32.24 -44.53
#